data_AF-A0A8T4KIB9-F1
#
_entry.id   AF-A0A8T4KIB9-F1
#
_cell.length_a   1.000
_cell.length_b   1.000
_cell.length_c   1.000
_cell.angle_alpha   90.00
_cell.angle_beta   90.00
_cell.angle_gamma   90.00
#
_symmetry.space_group_name_H-M   'P 1'
#
loop_
_entity.id
_entity.type
_entity.pdbx_description
1 polymer ?
#
loop_
_entity_poly.entity_id
_entity_poly.type
_entity_poly.pdbx_seq_one_letter_code
_entity_poly.pdbx_strand_id
1 'polypeptide(L)' 'MKKYLDSKPLKAFARTELNECPILQHLLLAEPDHIEAEECLVKMGVWLRVLDEEVRQSKLRRAGRL' A
#
# COMPACT_ATOMS: atom_id res chain seq x y z
N MET A 1 6.19 -26.21 0.21
CA MET A 1 5.88 -25.76 -1.16
C MET A 1 5.60 -24.26 -1.11
N LYS A 2 6.39 -23.44 -1.80
CA LYS A 2 6.19 -21.98 -1.79
C LYS A 2 4.93 -21.62 -2.57
N LYS A 3 4.10 -20.73 -2.02
CA LYS A 3 2.91 -20.19 -2.70
C LYS A 3 3.21 -18.74 -3.10
N TYR A 4 2.89 -18.39 -4.33
CA TYR A 4 3.05 -17.03 -4.85
C TYR A 4 1.68 -16.41 -5.14
N LEU A 5 1.59 -15.10 -4.91
CA LEU A 5 0.43 -14.27 -5.24
C LEU A 5 0.79 -13.38 -6.42
N ASP A 6 -0.12 -13.29 -7.39
CA ASP A 6 -0.04 -12.28 -8.46
C ASP A 6 -0.41 -10.92 -7.86
N SER A 7 0.54 -9.98 -7.91
CA SER A 7 0.38 -8.63 -7.37
C SER A 7 -0.11 -7.63 -8.42
N LYS A 8 -0.28 -8.01 -9.69
CA LYS A 8 -0.80 -7.11 -10.73
C LYS A 8 -2.16 -6.50 -10.38
N PRO A 9 -3.13 -7.24 -9.81
CA PRO A 9 -4.38 -6.63 -9.35
C PRO A 9 -4.17 -5.58 -8.26
N LEU A 10 -3.23 -5.82 -7.34
CA LEU A 10 -2.88 -4.89 -6.27
C LEU A 10 -2.24 -3.61 -6.83
N LYS A 11 -1.36 -3.74 -7.84
CA LYS A 11 -0.77 -2.60 -8.55
C LYS A 11 -1.81 -1.81 -9.33
N ALA A 12 -2.76 -2.50 -9.98
CA ALA A 12 -3.84 -1.83 -10.69
C ALA A 12 -4.69 -1.01 -9.72
N PHE A 13 -5.09 -1.59 -8.58
CA PHE A 13 -5.78 -0.89 -7.49
C PHE A 13 -4.98 0.31 -6.99
N ALA A 14 -3.66 0.17 -6.78
CA ALA A 14 -2.82 1.27 -6.32
C ALA A 14 -2.83 2.46 -7.29
N ARG A 15 -2.89 2.22 -8.60
CA ARG A 15 -2.95 3.30 -9.62
C ARG A 15 -4.29 4.02 -9.64
N THR A 16 -5.39 3.34 -9.35
CA THR A 16 -6.74 3.93 -9.49
C THR A 16 -7.25 4.52 -8.18
N GLU A 17 -7.01 3.84 -7.05
CA GLU A 17 -7.67 4.17 -5.78
C GLU A 17 -6.78 4.89 -4.77
N LEU A 18 -5.44 4.81 -4.88
CA LEU A 18 -4.52 5.31 -3.85
C LEU A 18 -3.90 6.68 -4.15
N ASN A 19 -4.56 7.51 -4.96
CA ASN A 19 -4.03 8.84 -5.33
C ASN A 19 -3.84 9.79 -4.13
N GLU A 20 -4.65 9.64 -3.08
CA GLU A 20 -4.52 10.42 -1.83
C GLU A 20 -3.53 9.81 -0.82
N CYS A 21 -2.95 8.64 -1.13
CA CYS A 21 -1.98 7.91 -0.32
C CYS A 21 -0.71 7.62 -1.15
N PRO A 22 0.02 8.65 -1.58
CA PRO A 22 1.12 8.52 -2.54
C PRO A 22 2.25 7.61 -2.03
N ILE A 23 2.53 7.56 -0.72
CA ILE A 23 3.61 6.71 -0.19
C ILE A 23 3.23 5.24 -0.34
N LEU A 24 2.02 4.87 0.10
CA LEU A 24 1.53 3.51 -0.07
C LEU A 24 1.43 3.12 -1.54
N GLN A 25 0.94 4.02 -2.39
CA GLN A 25 0.88 3.80 -3.84
C GLN A 25 2.27 3.43 -4.40
N HIS A 26 3.31 4.22 -4.09
CA HIS A 26 4.67 3.95 -4.56
C HIS A 26 5.21 2.62 -4.03
N LEU A 27 4.96 2.29 -2.76
CA LEU A 27 5.39 1.02 -2.18
C LEU A 27 4.77 -0.17 -2.93
N LEU A 28 3.46 -0.16 -3.15
CA LEU A 28 2.78 -1.26 -3.86
C LEU A 28 3.24 -1.40 -5.32
N LEU A 29 3.55 -0.27 -5.99
CA LEU A 29 4.02 -0.29 -7.37
C LEU A 29 5.47 -0.81 -7.51
N ALA A 30 6.28 -0.65 -6.48
CA ALA A 30 7.67 -1.12 -6.44
C ALA A 30 7.82 -2.63 -6.19
N GLU A 31 6.78 -3.28 -5.68
CA GLU A 31 6.77 -4.74 -5.44
C GLU A 31 6.95 -5.54 -6.75
N PRO A 32 7.52 -6.75 -6.71
CA PRO A 32 7.51 -7.63 -7.88
C PRO A 32 6.09 -8.07 -8.24
N ASP A 33 5.86 -8.44 -9.50
CA ASP A 33 4.54 -8.93 -9.98
C ASP A 33 4.11 -10.25 -9.30
N HIS A 34 5.05 -10.96 -8.69
CA HIS A 34 4.78 -12.17 -7.91
C HIS A 34 5.45 -12.06 -6.56
N ILE A 35 4.67 -12.20 -5.48
CA ILE A 35 5.14 -12.09 -4.10
C ILE A 35 4.90 -13.43 -3.41
N GLU A 36 5.86 -13.92 -2.63
CA GLU A 36 5.64 -15.11 -1.79
C GLU A 36 4.53 -14.81 -0.77
N ALA A 37 3.59 -15.75 -0.57
CA ALA A 37 2.43 -15.51 0.28
C ALA A 37 2.80 -15.12 1.72
N GLU A 38 3.85 -15.72 2.27
CA GLU A 38 4.36 -15.39 3.62
C GLU A 38 4.96 -13.98 3.66
N GLU A 39 5.73 -13.59 2.63
CA GLU A 39 6.27 -12.25 2.49
C GLU A 39 5.15 -11.21 2.35
N CYS A 40 4.11 -11.52 1.57
CA CYS A 40 2.93 -10.68 1.41
C CYS A 40 2.24 -10.42 2.76
N LEU A 41 2.07 -11.46 3.59
CA LEU A 41 1.46 -11.30 4.92
C LEU A 41 2.27 -10.37 5.83
N VAL A 42 3.60 -10.47 5.81
CA VAL A 42 4.47 -9.58 6.58
C VAL A 42 4.38 -8.15 6.05
N LYS A 43 4.48 -7.96 4.73
CA LYS A 43 4.40 -6.64 4.09
C LYS A 43 3.05 -5.97 4.26
N MET A 44 1.96 -6.73 4.28
CA MET A 44 0.61 -6.21 4.52
C MET A 44 0.51 -5.47 5.84
N GLY A 45 1.18 -5.95 6.90
CA GLY A 45 1.26 -5.23 8.17
C GLY A 45 1.94 -3.86 8.06
N VAL A 46 2.97 -3.75 7.21
CA VAL A 46 3.65 -2.47 6.93
C VAL A 46 2.76 -1.55 6.11
N TRP A 47 2.14 -2.07 5.05
CA TRP A 47 1.24 -1.31 4.17
C TRP A 47 0.07 -0.70 4.92
N LEU A 48 -0.55 -1.46 5.84
CA LEU A 48 -1.65 -0.96 6.67
C LEU A 48 -1.21 0.18 7.60
N ARG A 49 -0.01 0.09 8.20
CA ARG A 49 0.53 1.18 9.04
C ARG A 49 0.83 2.44 8.23
N VAL A 50 1.34 2.28 7.01
CA VAL A 50 1.57 3.42 6.10
C VAL A 50 0.24 4.06 5.71
N LEU A 51 -0.78 3.25 5.39
CA LEU A 51 -2.13 3.74 5.09
C LEU A 51 -2.69 4.57 6.24
N ASP A 52 -2.68 4.03 7.46
CA ASP A 52 -3.21 4.71 8.64
C ASP A 52 -2.53 6.07 8.87
N GLU A 53 -1.22 6.12 8.70
CA GLU A 53 -0.44 7.34 8.85
C GLU A 53 -0.74 8.37 7.76
N GLU A 54 -0.81 7.96 6.49
CA GLU A 54 -1.17 8.87 5.40
C GLU A 54 -2.59 9.42 5.55
N VAL A 55 -3.55 8.57 5.93
CA VAL A 55 -4.94 8.98 6.21
C VAL A 55 -4.98 9.97 7.37
N ARG A 56 -4.22 9.71 8.44
CA ARG A 56 -4.12 10.62 9.60
C ARG A 56 -3.57 11.99 9.18
N GLN A 57 -2.48 12.03 8.39
CA GLN A 57 -1.91 13.27 7.89
C GLN A 57 -2.87 14.02 6.96
N SER A 58 -3.57 13.32 6.08
CA SER A 58 -4.57 13.92 5.20
C SER A 58 -5.72 14.57 5.98
N LYS A 59 -6.19 13.95 7.07
CA LYS A 59 -7.18 14.55 7.96
C LYS A 59 -6.66 15.81 8.66
N LEU A 60 -5.40 15.80 9.12
CA LEU A 60 -4.79 16.96 9.77
C LEU A 60 -4.63 18.16 8.82
N ARG A 61 -4.20 17.90 7.57
CA ARG A 61 -4.13 18.93 6.51
C ARG A 61 -5.50 19.53 6.23
N ARG A 62 -6.54 18.70 6.09
CA ARG A 62 -7.92 19.17 5.87
C ARG A 62 -8.47 19.98 7.06
N ALA A 63 -7.99 19.73 8.27
CA ALA A 63 -8.37 20.46 9.47
C ALA A 63 -7.57 21.76 9.70
N GLY A 64 -6.64 22.12 8.80
CA GLY A 64 -5.77 23.29 8.95
C GLY A 64 -4.78 23.17 10.12
N ARG A 65 -4.43 21.95 10.53
CA ARG A 65 -3.54 21.66 11.67
C ARG A 65 -2.11 21.32 11.25
N LEU A 66 -1.82 21.43 9.95
CA LEU A 66 -0.53 21.26 9.28
C LEU A 66 -0.49 22.22 8.09
#